data_AF-A0AAE0XF16-F1
#
_entry.id   AF-A0AAE0XF16-F1
#
_cell.length_a   1.000
_cell.length_b   1.000
_cell.length_c   1.000
_cell.angle_alpha   90.00
_cell.angle_beta   90.00
_cell.angle_gamma   90.00
#
_symmetry.space_group_name_H-M   'P 1'
#
loop_
_entity.id
_entity.type
_entity.pdbx_description
1 polymer ?
#
loop_
_entity_poly.entity_id
_entity_poly.type
_entity_poly.pdbx_seq_one_letter_code
_entity_poly.pdbx_strand_id
1 'polypeptide(L)'
;MSEPTPSYYPAGWDRERVLNISAAGEAGNWTQEEADTFCEGLRADLGQMGFEQFWDEVETREKVARGSPIVPEEPPFMEFMRECREKRGWTWDRWGFVVYKSPEIVDAAQWTACKERFMQILHDQAYQDEYRMHPGFDECLSKMTFQWMEDVKEGAGDIASIAEIYSSSSPPAGLDHEMCLYITPSSLHSILNTALPSTSKRRYRIDIPFVVAIFAHHVIQHKTLTTKHEDKKDDKERRRRRRRLKVKIGAASSTLPWRLCSPISLHYFWTTK
;
A
#
# COMPACT_ATOMS: atom_id res chain seq x y z
N MET A 1 -8.91 -42.31 -4.60
CA MET A 1 -7.66 -42.98 -4.18
C MET A 1 -6.81 -41.89 -3.57
N SER A 2 -6.39 -42.02 -2.30
CA SER A 2 -5.57 -41.00 -1.64
C SER A 2 -4.22 -40.95 -2.33
N GLU A 3 -3.84 -39.79 -2.86
CA GLU A 3 -2.50 -39.58 -3.39
C GLU A 3 -1.47 -39.84 -2.29
N PRO A 4 -0.33 -40.49 -2.60
CA PRO A 4 0.71 -40.70 -1.61
C PRO A 4 1.18 -39.35 -1.07
N THR A 5 1.16 -39.18 0.25
CA THR A 5 1.64 -37.95 0.88
C THR A 5 3.09 -37.69 0.46
N PRO A 6 3.42 -36.50 -0.07
CA PRO A 6 4.78 -36.19 -0.46
C PRO A 6 5.76 -36.35 0.70
N SER A 7 6.99 -36.78 0.40
CA SER A 7 8.00 -37.12 1.42
C SER A 7 8.49 -35.94 2.26
N TYR A 8 8.18 -34.71 1.84
CA TYR A 8 8.52 -33.50 2.59
C TYR A 8 7.49 -33.15 3.70
N TYR A 9 6.38 -33.88 3.79
CA TYR A 9 5.51 -33.79 4.97
C TYR A 9 6.13 -34.57 6.14
N PRO A 10 6.14 -34.01 7.36
CA PRO A 10 6.58 -34.75 8.53
C PRO A 10 5.73 -36.02 8.77
N ALA A 11 6.29 -36.99 9.47
CA ALA A 11 5.61 -38.27 9.69
C ALA A 11 4.25 -38.06 10.40
N GLY A 12 3.17 -38.63 9.84
CA GLY A 12 1.81 -38.47 10.38
C GLY A 12 1.15 -37.12 10.06
N TRP A 13 1.75 -36.32 9.18
CA TRP A 13 1.15 -35.12 8.60
C TRP A 13 0.73 -35.36 7.16
N ASP A 14 -0.36 -34.71 6.78
CA ASP A 14 -0.83 -34.62 5.41
C ASP A 14 -1.23 -33.18 5.09
N ARG A 15 -1.61 -32.92 3.84
CA ARG A 15 -2.02 -31.58 3.37
C ARG A 15 -3.08 -30.98 4.28
N GLU A 16 -4.11 -31.74 4.61
CA GLU A 16 -5.27 -31.26 5.35
C GLU A 16 -4.93 -30.92 6.80
N ARG A 17 -4.09 -31.72 7.45
CA ARG A 17 -3.61 -31.44 8.80
C ARG A 17 -2.76 -30.17 8.83
N VAL A 18 -1.88 -29.97 7.85
CA VAL A 18 -1.07 -28.74 7.76
C VAL A 18 -1.94 -27.51 7.51
N LEU A 19 -2.95 -27.60 6.64
CA LEU A 19 -3.87 -26.49 6.39
C LEU A 19 -4.67 -26.06 7.63
N ASN A 20 -4.82 -26.95 8.61
CA ASN A 20 -5.49 -26.69 9.87
C ASN A 20 -4.51 -26.55 11.05
N ILE A 21 -3.20 -26.47 10.81
CA ILE A 21 -2.16 -26.54 11.87
C ILE A 21 -2.33 -25.46 12.95
N SER A 22 -2.64 -24.22 12.55
CA SER A 22 -2.88 -23.10 13.46
C SER A 22 -4.23 -23.22 14.18
N ALA A 23 -5.26 -23.70 13.48
CA ALA A 23 -6.60 -23.88 14.04
C ALA A 23 -6.63 -25.01 15.09
N ALA A 24 -5.84 -26.06 14.88
CA ALA A 24 -5.68 -27.17 15.81
C ALA A 24 -4.70 -26.86 16.96
N GLY A 25 -4.02 -25.70 16.95
CA GLY A 25 -3.00 -25.35 17.94
C GLY A 25 -1.73 -26.20 17.86
N GLU A 26 -1.50 -26.86 16.72
CA GLU A 26 -0.39 -27.80 16.51
C GLU A 26 0.85 -27.15 15.88
N ALA A 27 0.85 -25.82 15.67
CA ALA A 27 1.94 -25.08 15.02
C ALA A 27 3.30 -25.20 15.75
N GLY A 28 3.30 -25.51 17.05
CA GLY A 28 4.51 -25.76 17.84
C GLY A 28 5.02 -27.20 17.79
N ASN A 29 4.34 -28.11 17.09
CA ASN A 29 4.68 -29.54 17.09
C ASN A 29 5.81 -29.89 16.11
N TRP A 30 6.25 -28.94 15.29
CA TRP A 30 7.33 -29.14 14.33
C TRP A 30 8.65 -28.65 14.88
N THR A 31 9.70 -29.43 14.67
CA THR A 31 11.06 -28.94 14.78
C THR A 31 11.35 -27.93 13.65
N GLN A 32 12.38 -27.10 13.83
CA GLN A 32 12.81 -26.16 12.80
C GLN A 32 13.20 -26.89 11.49
N GLU A 33 13.88 -28.03 11.60
CA GLU A 33 14.33 -28.82 10.45
C GLU A 33 13.15 -29.42 9.66
N GLU A 34 12.12 -29.92 10.34
CA GLU A 34 10.88 -30.39 9.71
C GLU A 34 10.15 -29.24 9.00
N ALA A 35 10.08 -28.07 9.63
CA ALA A 35 9.45 -26.89 9.03
C ALA A 35 10.21 -26.42 7.79
N ASP A 36 11.55 -26.39 7.84
CA ASP A 36 12.40 -26.00 6.72
C ASP A 36 12.29 -27.00 5.56
N THR A 37 12.37 -28.31 5.85
CA THR A 37 12.22 -29.39 4.86
C THR A 37 10.86 -29.33 4.18
N PHE A 38 9.78 -29.14 4.96
CA PHE A 38 8.45 -28.95 4.42
C PHE A 38 8.37 -27.74 3.50
N CYS A 39 8.92 -26.60 3.93
CA CYS A 39 8.85 -25.36 3.16
C CYS A 39 9.62 -25.44 1.85
N GLU A 40 10.82 -26.04 1.87
CA GLU A 40 11.63 -26.26 0.68
C GLU A 40 10.98 -27.25 -0.28
N GLY A 41 10.49 -28.39 0.24
CA GLY A 41 9.80 -29.40 -0.55
C GLY A 41 8.52 -28.88 -1.19
N LEU A 42 7.67 -28.18 -0.42
CA LEU A 42 6.44 -27.57 -0.92
C LEU A 42 6.73 -26.51 -2.01
N ARG A 43 7.80 -25.72 -1.84
CA ARG A 43 8.23 -24.74 -2.85
C ARG A 43 8.78 -25.41 -4.11
N ALA A 44 9.51 -26.53 -3.97
CA ALA A 44 10.01 -27.29 -5.11
C ALA A 44 8.89 -27.96 -5.89
N ASP A 45 7.86 -28.47 -5.21
CA ASP A 45 6.72 -29.16 -5.81
C ASP A 45 5.73 -28.20 -6.49
N LEU A 46 5.30 -27.15 -5.79
CA LEU A 46 4.25 -26.24 -6.26
C LEU A 46 4.79 -24.96 -6.94
N GLY A 47 6.10 -24.75 -6.90
CA GLY A 47 6.71 -23.46 -7.22
C GLY A 47 6.37 -22.37 -6.19
N GLN A 48 6.93 -21.18 -6.39
CA GLN A 48 6.75 -20.06 -5.45
C GLN A 48 5.28 -19.61 -5.34
N MET A 49 4.53 -19.62 -6.44
CA MET A 49 3.13 -19.20 -6.46
C MET A 49 2.20 -20.18 -5.73
N GLY A 50 2.39 -21.49 -5.92
CA GLY A 50 1.58 -22.49 -5.24
C GLY A 50 1.93 -22.63 -3.75
N PHE A 51 3.22 -22.50 -3.39
CA PHE A 51 3.66 -22.40 -2.00
C PHE A 51 2.92 -21.29 -1.24
N GLU A 52 2.75 -20.14 -1.88
CA GLU A 52 2.04 -19.01 -1.28
C GLU A 52 0.53 -19.19 -1.20
N GLN A 53 -0.10 -19.74 -2.24
CA GLN A 53 -1.53 -20.07 -2.18
C GLN A 53 -1.84 -21.05 -1.04
N PHE A 54 -0.92 -21.99 -0.78
CA PHE A 54 -1.04 -22.92 0.34
C PHE A 54 -1.06 -22.20 1.69
N TRP A 55 -0.15 -21.25 1.93
CA TRP A 55 -0.13 -20.47 3.18
C TRP A 55 -1.28 -19.48 3.31
N ASP A 56 -1.71 -18.86 2.21
CA ASP A 56 -2.90 -18.02 2.20
C ASP A 56 -4.15 -18.86 2.57
N GLU A 57 -4.22 -20.13 2.16
CA GLU A 57 -5.28 -21.06 2.58
C GLU A 57 -5.20 -21.39 4.08
N VAL A 58 -3.99 -21.66 4.62
CA VAL A 58 -3.78 -21.87 6.07
C VAL A 58 -4.29 -20.67 6.87
N GLU A 59 -3.89 -19.46 6.47
CA GLU A 59 -4.31 -18.23 7.13
C GLU A 59 -5.83 -18.01 7.04
N THR A 60 -6.42 -18.29 5.87
CA THR A 60 -7.87 -18.19 5.66
C THR A 60 -8.62 -19.13 6.60
N ARG A 61 -8.19 -20.40 6.70
CA ARG A 61 -8.81 -21.39 7.59
C ARG A 61 -8.63 -21.05 9.07
N GLU A 62 -7.46 -20.55 9.45
CA GLU A 62 -7.20 -20.05 10.81
C GLU A 62 -8.15 -18.89 11.18
N LYS A 63 -8.34 -17.93 10.28
CA LYS A 63 -9.28 -16.81 10.47
C LYS A 63 -10.71 -17.32 10.66
N VAL A 64 -11.15 -18.25 9.80
CA VAL A 64 -12.49 -18.88 9.91
C VAL A 64 -12.64 -19.61 11.24
N ALA A 65 -11.66 -20.43 11.64
CA ALA A 65 -11.71 -21.19 12.88
C ALA A 65 -11.76 -20.31 14.13
N ARG A 66 -11.13 -19.12 14.08
CA ARG A 66 -11.19 -18.12 15.16
C ARG A 66 -12.46 -17.27 15.15
N GLY A 67 -13.33 -17.45 14.17
CA GLY A 67 -14.51 -16.61 13.99
C GLY A 67 -14.17 -15.16 13.61
N SER A 68 -12.94 -14.92 13.14
CA SER A 68 -12.55 -13.60 12.66
C SER A 68 -13.15 -13.37 11.27
N PRO A 69 -13.78 -12.21 11.02
CA PRO A 69 -14.22 -11.89 9.68
C PRO A 69 -13.00 -11.90 8.74
N ILE A 70 -13.09 -12.66 7.64
CA ILE A 70 -12.15 -12.56 6.51
C ILE A 70 -12.50 -11.30 5.71
N VAL A 71 -12.68 -10.18 6.38
CA VAL A 71 -12.86 -8.90 5.72
C VAL A 71 -11.47 -8.26 5.74
N PRO A 72 -10.92 -7.87 4.57
CA PRO A 72 -9.71 -7.06 4.52
C PRO A 72 -9.82 -5.88 5.47
N GLU A 73 -8.69 -5.34 5.90
CA GLU A 73 -8.74 -4.08 6.63
C GLU A 73 -9.32 -3.00 5.71
N GLU A 74 -10.18 -2.17 6.28
CA GLU A 74 -10.81 -1.10 5.52
C GLU A 74 -9.73 -0.18 4.90
N PRO A 75 -9.88 0.19 3.62
CA PRO A 75 -8.95 1.13 3.00
C PRO A 75 -8.88 2.45 3.79
N PRO A 76 -7.68 3.02 3.99
CA PRO A 76 -7.52 4.26 4.77
C PRO A 76 -8.36 5.45 4.25
N PHE A 77 -8.66 5.50 2.95
CA PHE A 77 -9.50 6.55 2.39
C PHE A 77 -10.97 6.41 2.83
N MET A 78 -11.48 5.18 2.96
CA MET A 78 -12.84 4.94 3.45
C MET A 78 -12.96 5.30 4.92
N GLU A 79 -11.97 4.91 5.72
CA GLU A 79 -11.90 5.30 7.14
C GLU A 79 -11.95 6.82 7.28
N PHE A 80 -11.11 7.55 6.53
CA PHE A 80 -11.10 9.01 6.52
C PHE A 80 -12.47 9.60 6.12
N MET A 81 -13.08 9.09 5.06
CA MET A 81 -14.39 9.57 4.60
C MET A 81 -15.49 9.33 5.63
N ARG A 82 -15.52 8.16 6.27
CA ARG A 82 -16.45 7.86 7.37
C ARG A 82 -16.23 8.79 8.54
N GLU A 83 -14.99 8.96 8.98
CA GLU A 83 -14.68 9.84 10.11
C GLU A 83 -15.13 11.29 9.84
N CYS A 84 -14.91 11.81 8.64
CA CYS A 84 -15.38 13.14 8.27
C CYS A 84 -16.91 13.23 8.26
N ARG A 85 -17.59 12.19 7.78
CA ARG A 85 -19.06 12.12 7.81
C ARG A 85 -19.58 12.13 9.24
N GLU A 86 -19.03 11.29 10.12
CA GLU A 86 -19.49 11.13 11.51
C GLU A 86 -19.14 12.34 12.39
N LYS A 87 -17.90 12.85 12.30
CA LYS A 87 -17.42 13.92 13.19
C LYS A 87 -17.85 15.30 12.73
N ARG A 88 -18.00 15.52 11.42
CA ARG A 88 -18.24 16.86 10.84
C ARG A 88 -19.58 16.97 10.12
N GLY A 89 -20.33 15.88 9.96
CA GLY A 89 -21.57 15.87 9.17
C GLY A 89 -21.32 16.09 7.68
N TRP A 90 -20.08 15.91 7.22
CA TRP A 90 -19.71 16.19 5.83
C TRP A 90 -20.29 15.13 4.91
N THR A 91 -21.01 15.58 3.89
CA THR A 91 -21.39 14.76 2.75
C THR A 91 -20.48 15.14 1.60
N TRP A 92 -19.83 14.15 1.01
CA TRP A 92 -18.93 14.34 -0.11
C TRP A 92 -19.73 14.10 -1.40
N ASP A 93 -19.87 15.14 -2.22
CA ASP A 93 -20.38 14.99 -3.59
C ASP A 93 -19.32 14.37 -4.50
N ARG A 94 -18.04 14.64 -4.19
CA ARG A 94 -16.86 14.08 -4.84
C ARG A 94 -15.68 14.00 -3.85
N TRP A 95 -14.71 13.14 -4.13
CA TRP A 95 -13.39 13.18 -3.50
C TRP A 95 -12.31 12.80 -4.52
N GLY A 96 -11.04 13.02 -4.22
CA GLY A 96 -9.93 12.54 -5.03
C GLY A 96 -8.77 13.51 -5.07
N PHE A 97 -8.16 13.75 -6.23
CA PHE A 97 -6.95 14.59 -6.27
C PHE A 97 -6.93 15.53 -7.48
N VAL A 98 -6.29 16.69 -7.28
CA VAL A 98 -5.78 17.50 -8.40
C VAL A 98 -4.51 16.82 -8.93
N VAL A 99 -4.47 16.59 -10.24
CA VAL A 99 -3.39 15.87 -10.92
C VAL A 99 -2.74 16.79 -11.95
N TYR A 100 -1.49 17.16 -11.73
CA TYR A 100 -0.70 17.98 -12.63
C TYR A 100 0.04 17.12 -13.65
N LYS A 101 0.01 17.56 -14.90
CA LYS A 101 0.81 16.99 -16.00
C LYS A 101 2.16 17.73 -16.06
N SER A 102 3.26 16.98 -16.20
CA SER A 102 4.56 17.58 -16.49
C SER A 102 4.59 18.23 -17.88
N PRO A 103 5.18 19.44 -18.03
CA PRO A 103 5.35 20.07 -19.34
C PRO A 103 6.26 19.26 -20.28
N GLU A 104 7.10 18.37 -19.74
CA GLU A 104 7.94 17.46 -20.53
C GLU A 104 7.13 16.39 -21.29
N ILE A 105 5.86 16.18 -20.92
CA ILE A 105 4.96 15.26 -21.61
C ILE A 105 4.31 15.99 -22.79
N VAL A 106 4.96 15.96 -23.94
CA VAL A 106 4.50 16.65 -25.15
C VAL A 106 3.50 15.81 -25.96
N ASP A 107 3.65 14.49 -25.95
CA ASP A 107 2.82 13.58 -26.74
C ASP A 107 1.40 13.46 -26.17
N ALA A 108 0.43 14.04 -26.89
CA ALA A 108 -0.99 14.04 -26.53
C ALA A 108 -1.62 12.64 -26.57
N ALA A 109 -1.15 11.74 -27.44
CA ALA A 109 -1.64 10.38 -27.54
C ALA A 109 -1.17 9.56 -26.33
N GLN A 110 0.12 9.67 -25.97
CA GLN A 110 0.63 9.05 -24.75
C GLN A 110 -0.05 9.59 -23.49
N TRP A 111 -0.31 10.89 -23.43
CA TRP A 111 -1.02 11.49 -22.30
C TRP A 111 -2.46 10.97 -22.17
N THR A 112 -3.17 10.85 -23.29
CA THR A 112 -4.54 10.29 -23.31
C THR A 112 -4.54 8.83 -22.85
N ALA A 113 -3.63 8.01 -23.41
CA ALA A 113 -3.44 6.63 -22.99
C ALA A 113 -3.08 6.51 -21.50
N CYS A 114 -2.29 7.44 -20.97
CA CYS A 114 -1.92 7.47 -19.55
C CYS A 114 -3.16 7.70 -18.67
N LYS A 115 -4.02 8.66 -19.00
CA LYS A 115 -5.27 8.92 -18.26
C LYS A 115 -6.19 7.70 -18.29
N GLU A 116 -6.40 7.10 -19.46
CA GLU A 116 -7.21 5.89 -19.61
C GLU A 116 -6.66 4.73 -18.79
N ARG A 117 -5.35 4.49 -18.89
CA ARG A 117 -4.67 3.42 -18.17
C ARG A 117 -4.69 3.64 -16.67
N PHE A 118 -4.53 4.88 -16.20
CA PHE A 118 -4.62 5.24 -14.80
C PHE A 118 -6.01 4.91 -14.23
N MET A 119 -7.07 5.26 -14.96
CA MET A 119 -8.44 4.89 -14.57
C MET A 119 -8.66 3.39 -14.63
N GLN A 120 -8.09 2.69 -15.62
CA GLN A 120 -8.16 1.22 -15.70
C GLN A 120 -7.50 0.54 -14.49
N ILE A 121 -6.35 1.05 -14.02
CA ILE A 121 -5.67 0.54 -12.83
C ILE A 121 -6.53 0.74 -11.57
N LEU A 122 -7.12 1.92 -11.42
CA LEU A 122 -8.03 2.20 -10.30
C LEU A 122 -9.29 1.34 -10.37
N HIS A 123 -9.78 1.08 -11.58
CA HIS A 123 -10.98 0.29 -11.81
C HIS A 123 -10.72 -1.21 -12.00
N ASP A 124 -9.52 -1.69 -11.68
CA ASP A 124 -9.17 -3.09 -11.84
C ASP A 124 -10.03 -3.97 -10.91
N GLN A 125 -10.77 -4.88 -11.54
CA GLN A 125 -11.82 -5.67 -10.90
C GLN A 125 -11.29 -6.55 -9.76
N ALA A 126 -10.12 -7.18 -9.94
CA ALA A 126 -9.50 -8.02 -8.92
C ALA A 126 -9.08 -7.23 -7.68
N TYR A 127 -8.62 -5.98 -7.88
CA TYR A 127 -8.31 -5.07 -6.78
C TYR A 127 -9.57 -4.59 -6.05
N GLN A 128 -10.65 -4.33 -6.78
CA GLN A 128 -11.92 -3.91 -6.17
C GLN A 128 -12.61 -5.02 -5.40
N ASP A 129 -12.59 -6.26 -5.90
CA ASP A 129 -13.31 -7.38 -5.26
C ASP A 129 -12.77 -7.68 -3.85
N GLU A 130 -11.50 -7.39 -3.59
CA GLU A 130 -10.92 -7.43 -2.24
C GLU A 130 -11.66 -6.48 -1.30
N TYR A 131 -11.96 -5.25 -1.73
CA TYR A 131 -12.52 -4.20 -0.88
C TYR A 131 -14.04 -4.01 -0.99
N ARG A 132 -14.70 -4.60 -1.98
CA ARG A 132 -16.17 -4.54 -2.13
C ARG A 132 -16.95 -5.11 -0.95
N MET A 133 -16.31 -5.93 -0.12
CA MET A 133 -16.91 -6.42 1.12
C MET A 133 -17.12 -5.32 2.17
N HIS A 134 -16.50 -4.14 2.02
CA HIS A 134 -16.72 -3.01 2.90
C HIS A 134 -17.98 -2.22 2.52
N PRO A 135 -18.94 -2.03 3.45
CA PRO A 135 -20.10 -1.18 3.21
C PRO A 135 -19.68 0.23 2.79
N GLY A 136 -20.25 0.71 1.67
CA GLY A 136 -19.96 2.04 1.14
C GLY A 136 -18.72 2.12 0.23
N PHE A 137 -18.01 1.02 -0.03
CA PHE A 137 -16.87 1.02 -0.97
C PHE A 137 -17.28 1.53 -2.36
N ASP A 138 -18.35 0.97 -2.93
CA ASP A 138 -18.85 1.38 -4.26
C ASP A 138 -19.31 2.83 -4.26
N GLU A 139 -19.94 3.31 -3.17
CA GLU A 139 -20.33 4.72 -3.03
C GLU A 139 -19.09 5.61 -3.05
N CYS A 140 -18.05 5.26 -2.27
CA CYS A 140 -16.80 6.00 -2.24
C CYS A 140 -16.15 5.99 -3.63
N LEU A 141 -15.99 4.83 -4.26
CA LEU A 141 -15.36 4.73 -5.56
C LEU A 141 -16.12 5.51 -6.64
N SER A 142 -17.46 5.50 -6.63
CA SER A 142 -18.29 6.26 -7.58
C SER A 142 -18.11 7.78 -7.49
N LYS A 143 -17.70 8.27 -6.32
CA LYS A 143 -17.44 9.68 -6.03
C LYS A 143 -15.98 10.08 -6.25
N MET A 144 -15.10 9.11 -6.57
CA MET A 144 -13.69 9.36 -6.82
C MET A 144 -13.52 10.11 -8.14
N THR A 145 -12.85 11.25 -8.10
CA THR A 145 -12.66 12.15 -9.24
C THR A 145 -11.25 12.70 -9.26
N PHE A 146 -10.73 12.93 -10.47
CA PHE A 146 -9.42 13.54 -10.66
C PHE A 146 -9.58 14.82 -11.48
N GLN A 147 -9.02 15.92 -10.97
CA GLN A 147 -8.97 17.18 -11.71
C GLN A 147 -7.61 17.27 -12.41
N TRP A 148 -7.61 17.02 -13.71
CA TRP A 148 -6.41 17.04 -14.54
C TRP A 148 -6.03 18.47 -14.93
N MET A 149 -4.85 18.90 -14.48
CA MET A 149 -4.27 20.21 -14.76
C MET A 149 -3.19 20.05 -15.84
N GLU A 150 -3.54 20.38 -17.08
CA GLU A 150 -2.68 20.17 -18.26
C GLU A 150 -1.89 21.43 -18.66
N ASP A 151 -2.36 22.62 -18.26
CA ASP A 151 -1.83 23.93 -18.69
C ASP A 151 -0.69 24.45 -17.80
N VAL A 152 0.19 23.57 -17.29
CA VAL A 152 1.37 24.00 -16.55
C VAL A 152 2.40 24.56 -17.53
N LYS A 153 2.73 25.85 -17.38
CA LYS A 153 3.67 26.55 -18.28
C LYS A 153 5.09 25.97 -18.20
N GLU A 154 5.81 26.02 -19.32
CA GLU A 154 7.25 25.73 -19.37
C GLU A 154 8.00 26.61 -18.36
N GLY A 155 8.84 25.97 -17.51
CA GLY A 155 9.56 26.63 -16.41
C GLY A 155 8.91 26.50 -15.03
N ALA A 156 7.65 26.04 -14.94
CA ALA A 156 6.95 25.77 -13.68
C ALA A 156 6.73 24.25 -13.43
N GLY A 157 7.52 23.41 -14.11
CA GLY A 157 7.37 21.95 -14.09
C GLY A 157 8.20 21.22 -13.02
N ASP A 158 8.91 21.93 -12.15
CA ASP A 158 9.59 21.28 -11.03
C ASP A 158 8.64 21.07 -9.83
N ILE A 159 9.02 20.19 -8.91
CA ILE A 159 8.19 19.83 -7.75
C ILE A 159 7.84 21.04 -6.89
N ALA A 160 8.78 21.99 -6.74
CA ALA A 160 8.60 23.19 -5.93
C ALA A 160 7.55 24.14 -6.54
N SER A 161 7.62 24.37 -7.85
CA SER A 161 6.68 25.20 -8.58
C SER A 161 5.26 24.61 -8.54
N ILE A 162 5.12 23.29 -8.70
CA ILE A 162 3.82 22.63 -8.58
C ILE A 162 3.25 22.77 -7.17
N ALA A 163 4.07 22.64 -6.12
CA ALA A 163 3.63 22.85 -4.74
C ALA A 163 3.13 24.28 -4.50
N GLU A 164 3.83 25.27 -5.05
CA GLU A 164 3.45 26.70 -4.96
C GLU A 164 2.15 26.99 -5.73
N ILE A 165 2.03 26.48 -6.95
CA ILE A 165 0.80 26.59 -7.76
C ILE A 165 -0.38 25.98 -7.03
N TYR A 166 -0.21 24.78 -6.48
CA TYR A 166 -1.29 24.08 -5.78
C TYR A 166 -1.66 24.80 -4.47
N SER A 167 -0.69 25.24 -3.67
CA SER A 167 -0.97 25.97 -2.42
C SER A 167 -1.63 27.34 -2.64
N SER A 168 -1.39 27.96 -3.80
CA SER A 168 -2.04 29.21 -4.20
C SER A 168 -3.40 28.99 -4.90
N SER A 169 -3.73 27.74 -5.24
CA SER A 169 -5.00 27.38 -5.86
C SER A 169 -6.08 27.18 -4.79
N SER A 170 -7.34 27.28 -5.21
CA SER A 170 -8.49 26.89 -4.40
C SER A 170 -9.21 25.73 -5.11
N PRO A 171 -8.79 24.48 -4.85
CA PRO A 171 -9.46 23.31 -5.41
C PRO A 171 -10.93 23.26 -4.96
N PRO A 172 -11.82 22.65 -5.76
CA PRO A 172 -13.18 22.36 -5.32
C PRO A 172 -13.18 21.52 -4.04
N ALA A 173 -14.20 21.72 -3.20
CA ALA A 173 -14.39 20.89 -2.00
C ALA A 173 -14.37 19.40 -2.36
N GLY A 174 -13.61 18.61 -1.61
CA GLY A 174 -13.39 17.20 -1.91
C GLY A 174 -12.07 16.92 -2.63
N LEU A 175 -11.43 17.93 -3.20
CA LEU A 175 -10.12 17.84 -3.84
C LEU A 175 -9.06 18.71 -3.13
N ASP A 176 -9.48 19.47 -2.12
CA ASP A 176 -8.69 20.40 -1.30
C ASP A 176 -7.87 19.67 -0.23
N HIS A 177 -7.00 18.76 -0.66
CA HIS A 177 -6.09 18.03 0.22
C HIS A 177 -4.78 18.77 0.46
N GLU A 178 -4.03 18.38 1.49
CA GLU A 178 -2.66 18.89 1.73
C GLU A 178 -1.65 18.49 0.65
N MET A 179 -2.06 17.63 -0.31
CA MET A 179 -1.22 17.15 -1.40
C MET A 179 -1.97 17.13 -2.73
N CYS A 180 -1.21 17.26 -3.82
CA CYS A 180 -1.64 16.99 -5.18
C CYS A 180 -0.80 15.86 -5.80
N LEU A 181 -1.25 15.36 -6.95
CA LEU A 181 -0.53 14.36 -7.73
C LEU A 181 0.18 15.02 -8.90
N TYR A 182 1.36 14.52 -9.26
CA TYR A 182 2.16 15.03 -10.36
C TYR A 182 2.67 13.88 -11.24
N ILE A 183 2.30 13.90 -12.52
CA ILE A 183 2.73 12.90 -13.50
C ILE A 183 3.95 13.43 -14.24
N THR A 184 5.10 12.89 -13.85
CA THR A 184 6.39 13.05 -14.55
C THR A 184 6.49 12.09 -15.74
N PRO A 185 7.45 12.27 -16.67
CA PRO A 185 7.70 11.29 -17.73
C PRO A 185 7.94 9.87 -17.20
N SER A 186 8.65 9.73 -16.07
CA SER A 186 8.89 8.44 -15.42
C SER A 186 7.60 7.81 -14.89
N SER A 187 6.70 8.61 -14.28
CA SER A 187 5.38 8.14 -13.84
C SER A 187 4.51 7.73 -15.02
N LEU A 188 4.50 8.52 -16.10
CA LEU A 188 3.76 8.18 -17.33
C LEU A 188 4.24 6.85 -17.90
N HIS A 189 5.55 6.67 -18.04
CA HIS A 189 6.12 5.41 -18.51
C HIS A 189 5.76 4.24 -17.59
N SER A 190 5.82 4.45 -16.27
CA SER A 190 5.44 3.43 -15.29
C SER A 190 3.97 3.03 -15.41
N ILE A 191 3.04 3.99 -15.50
CA ILE A 191 1.61 3.71 -15.65
C ILE A 191 1.31 2.91 -16.92
N LEU A 192 1.91 3.31 -18.04
CA LEU A 192 1.65 2.68 -19.34
C LEU A 192 2.20 1.25 -19.43
N ASN A 193 3.38 1.01 -18.88
CA ASN A 193 4.10 -0.24 -19.09
C ASN A 193 3.95 -1.26 -17.95
N THR A 194 3.38 -0.86 -16.81
CA THR A 194 3.19 -1.79 -15.70
C THR A 194 1.97 -2.70 -15.91
N ALA A 195 2.10 -3.95 -15.51
CA ALA A 195 1.00 -4.91 -15.51
C ALA A 195 -0.13 -4.48 -14.57
N LEU A 196 -1.38 -4.85 -14.91
CA LEU A 196 -2.54 -4.49 -14.10
C LEU A 196 -2.49 -5.19 -12.73
N PRO A 197 -3.16 -4.63 -11.70
CA PRO A 197 -3.22 -5.27 -10.40
C PRO A 197 -3.75 -6.71 -10.41
N SER A 198 -4.68 -7.00 -11.33
CA SER A 198 -5.26 -8.32 -11.57
C SER A 198 -4.30 -9.37 -12.12
N THR A 199 -3.18 -8.99 -12.74
CA THR A 199 -2.32 -9.98 -13.40
C THR A 199 -1.46 -10.77 -12.41
N SER A 200 -1.09 -10.15 -11.28
CA SER A 200 -0.21 -10.76 -10.27
C SER A 200 -0.44 -10.16 -8.88
N LYS A 201 -0.27 -10.97 -7.83
CA LYS A 201 -0.25 -10.48 -6.44
C LYS A 201 0.81 -9.40 -6.26
N ARG A 202 0.52 -8.42 -5.41
CA ARG A 202 1.38 -7.23 -5.19
C ARG A 202 2.84 -7.58 -4.92
N ARG A 203 3.13 -8.60 -4.10
CA ARG A 203 4.49 -9.02 -3.75
C ARG A 203 5.33 -9.58 -4.91
N TYR A 204 4.68 -9.92 -6.02
CA TYR A 204 5.33 -10.43 -7.23
C TYR A 204 5.41 -9.42 -8.37
N ARG A 205 4.79 -8.26 -8.19
CA ARG A 205 4.90 -7.19 -9.17
C ARG A 205 6.25 -6.52 -8.98
N ILE A 206 7.18 -6.83 -9.88
CA ILE A 206 8.52 -6.22 -9.93
C ILE A 206 8.37 -4.70 -10.09
N ASP A 207 7.44 -4.29 -10.96
CA ASP A 207 7.09 -2.90 -11.20
C ASP A 207 5.66 -2.65 -10.69
N ILE A 208 5.48 -1.55 -9.96
CA ILE A 208 4.18 -1.06 -9.49
C ILE A 208 3.99 0.32 -10.11
N PRO A 209 2.82 0.60 -10.74
CA PRO A 209 2.59 1.91 -11.33
C PRO A 209 2.63 2.98 -10.22
N PHE A 210 3.33 4.08 -10.47
CA PHE A 210 3.48 5.15 -9.48
C PHE A 210 3.25 6.54 -10.05
N VAL A 211 2.86 7.45 -9.17
CA VAL A 211 2.72 8.90 -9.40
C VAL A 211 3.41 9.64 -8.26
N VAL A 212 3.94 10.83 -8.52
CA VAL A 212 4.60 11.64 -7.51
C VAL A 212 3.53 12.39 -6.70
N ALA A 213 3.52 12.21 -5.38
CA ALA A 213 2.70 13.01 -4.48
C ALA A 213 3.49 14.25 -4.03
N ILE A 214 2.89 15.43 -4.17
CA ILE A 214 3.50 16.71 -3.81
C ILE A 214 2.67 17.35 -2.70
N PHE A 215 3.30 17.65 -1.56
CA PHE A 215 2.66 18.34 -0.45
C PHE A 215 2.71 19.86 -0.63
N ALA A 216 1.58 20.52 -0.46
CA ALA A 216 1.45 21.99 -0.54
C ALA A 216 2.36 22.73 0.46
N HIS A 217 2.70 22.08 1.58
CA HIS A 217 3.44 22.68 2.70
C HIS A 217 4.88 22.16 2.87
N HIS A 218 5.59 21.85 1.78
CA HIS A 218 7.00 21.48 1.85
C HIS A 218 7.95 22.64 1.56
N VAL A 219 7.83 23.73 2.32
CA VAL A 219 9.03 24.49 2.70
C VAL A 219 9.59 23.79 3.94
N ILE A 220 10.41 22.74 3.74
CA ILE A 220 11.34 22.34 4.79
C ILE A 220 12.29 23.52 4.94
N GLN A 221 11.99 24.44 5.85
CA GLN A 221 13.02 25.30 6.39
C GLN A 221 14.04 24.34 7.00
N HIS A 222 15.17 24.14 6.33
CA HIS A 222 16.39 23.70 6.99
C HIS A 222 16.74 24.79 8.00
N LYS A 223 16.05 24.80 9.15
CA LYS A 223 16.55 25.48 10.33
C LYS A 223 17.81 24.74 10.71
N THR A 224 18.93 25.26 10.24
CA THR A 224 20.23 25.10 10.88
C THR A 224 19.99 25.25 12.37
N LEU A 225 20.07 24.12 13.08
CA LEU A 225 19.96 24.05 14.53
C LEU A 225 21.19 24.74 15.13
N THR A 226 21.18 26.06 15.19
CA THR A 226 21.96 26.79 16.18
C THR A 226 21.21 26.65 17.50
N THR A 227 21.73 25.75 18.31
CA THR A 227 21.50 25.61 19.74
C THR A 227 21.36 26.96 20.44
N LYS A 228 20.24 27.19 21.11
CA LYS A 228 20.19 27.91 22.39
C LYS A 228 18.92 27.54 23.18
N HIS A 229 19.21 26.97 24.34
CA HIS A 229 18.51 26.89 25.62
C HIS A 229 17.09 27.46 25.82
N GLU A 230 16.35 26.70 26.65
CA GLU A 230 15.19 27.07 27.49
C GLU A 230 13.78 26.97 26.89
N ASP A 231 13.07 25.87 27.18
CA ASP A 231 12.05 25.87 28.24
C ASP A 231 11.62 24.42 28.63
N LYS A 232 11.72 24.07 29.91
CA LYS A 232 11.73 22.67 30.40
C LYS A 232 10.35 22.03 30.65
N LYS A 233 9.23 22.68 30.29
CA LYS A 233 7.88 22.13 30.54
C LYS A 233 7.21 21.47 29.34
N ASP A 234 7.59 21.84 28.12
CA ASP A 234 7.05 21.24 26.88
C ASP A 234 7.73 19.92 26.47
N ASP A 235 8.83 19.55 27.15
CA ASP A 235 9.66 18.40 26.76
C ASP A 235 9.01 17.04 27.09
N LYS A 236 8.02 16.99 27.99
CA LYS A 236 7.34 15.72 28.34
C LYS A 236 6.30 15.32 27.30
N GLU A 237 5.51 16.29 26.80
CA GLU A 237 4.55 16.10 25.71
C GLU A 237 5.29 15.79 24.39
N ARG A 238 6.41 16.48 24.16
CA ARG A 238 7.27 16.28 22.99
C ARG A 238 8.01 14.94 23.04
N ARG A 239 8.40 14.44 24.23
CA ARG A 239 8.92 13.07 24.42
C ARG A 239 7.86 12.00 24.20
N ARG A 240 6.60 12.24 24.57
CA ARG A 240 5.48 11.32 24.24
C ARG A 240 5.27 11.23 22.73
N ARG A 241 5.27 12.37 22.02
CA ARG A 241 5.16 12.40 20.54
C ARG A 241 6.38 11.77 19.85
N ARG A 242 7.60 11.98 20.36
CA ARG A 242 8.84 11.38 19.80
C ARG A 242 8.96 9.88 20.03
N ARG A 243 8.32 9.29 21.05
CA ARG A 243 8.28 7.82 21.24
C ARG A 243 7.33 7.13 20.26
N ARG A 244 6.28 7.81 19.80
CA ARG A 244 5.41 7.29 18.72
C ARG A 244 6.05 7.40 17.34
N LEU A 245 6.96 8.35 17.14
CA LEU A 245 7.67 8.57 15.87
C LEU A 245 9.04 7.84 15.76
N LYS A 246 9.50 7.16 16.82
CA LYS A 246 10.73 6.34 16.81
C LYS A 246 10.38 4.85 16.75
N VAL A 247 9.79 4.42 15.64
CA VAL A 247 9.98 3.04 15.16
C VAL A 247 10.50 3.14 13.73
N LYS A 248 11.82 2.93 13.64
CA LYS A 248 12.64 2.57 12.47
C LYS A 248 12.84 3.61 11.35
N ILE A 249 13.82 4.50 11.58
CA ILE A 249 14.84 4.80 10.55
C ILE A 249 16.18 4.38 11.14
N GLY A 250 16.83 3.43 10.49
CA GLY A 250 18.19 2.98 10.81
C GLY A 250 18.77 2.32 9.57
N ALA A 251 19.56 3.09 8.82
CA ALA A 251 20.45 2.57 7.79
C ALA A 251 21.72 2.02 8.47
N ALA A 252 22.10 0.79 8.15
CA ALA A 252 23.50 0.36 8.13
C ALA A 252 23.66 -0.97 7.38
N SER A 253 24.59 -0.94 6.43
CA SER A 253 25.25 -2.06 5.76
C SER A 253 25.79 -3.12 6.73
N SER A 254 25.43 -4.40 6.53
CA SER A 254 26.34 -5.56 6.52
C SER A 254 25.57 -6.89 6.33
N THR A 255 26.33 -7.91 5.93
CA THR A 255 25.97 -9.19 5.31
C THR A 255 25.46 -10.27 6.30
N LEU A 256 24.28 -10.87 6.00
CA LEU A 256 23.69 -12.20 6.40
C LEU A 256 23.54 -12.59 7.90
N PRO A 257 22.70 -13.59 8.31
CA PRO A 257 21.69 -14.41 7.60
C PRO A 257 20.27 -14.46 8.25
N TRP A 258 19.34 -15.08 7.52
CA TRP A 258 17.96 -15.51 7.84
C TRP A 258 17.60 -15.78 9.31
N ARG A 259 16.48 -15.21 9.78
CA ARG A 259 15.61 -15.77 10.81
C ARG A 259 14.14 -15.44 10.56
N LEU A 260 13.33 -16.50 10.43
CA LEU A 260 11.88 -16.53 10.45
C LEU A 260 11.35 -16.17 11.86
N CYS A 261 10.30 -15.35 11.93
CA CYS A 261 9.15 -15.48 12.84
C CYS A 261 8.20 -14.27 12.70
N SER A 262 6.94 -14.59 12.34
CA SER A 262 5.71 -13.77 12.37
C SER A 262 5.49 -12.68 11.30
N PRO A 263 4.44 -12.81 10.45
CA PRO A 263 3.88 -11.71 9.67
C PRO A 263 2.75 -11.08 10.48
N ILE A 264 3.08 -10.15 11.39
CA ILE A 264 2.08 -9.29 12.01
C ILE A 264 2.50 -7.84 11.76
N SER A 265 1.62 -7.15 11.05
CA SER A 265 1.56 -5.70 10.80
C SER A 265 2.65 -5.12 9.90
N LEU A 266 2.29 -4.91 8.62
CA LEU A 266 2.94 -3.95 7.74
C LEU A 266 1.86 -3.08 7.07
N HIS A 267 1.42 -2.08 7.81
CA HIS A 267 0.71 -0.91 7.30
C HIS A 267 1.68 0.09 6.65
N TYR A 268 1.10 0.89 5.73
CA TYR A 268 1.57 2.13 5.09
C TYR A 268 2.22 2.06 3.69
N PHE A 269 1.37 2.41 2.70
CA PHE A 269 1.42 3.50 1.71
C PHE A 269 2.77 4.01 1.13
N TRP A 270 2.78 4.11 -0.22
CA TRP A 270 3.65 4.84 -1.17
C TRP A 270 5.13 4.98 -0.83
N THR A 271 5.97 4.25 -1.58
CA THR A 271 7.42 4.46 -1.60
C THR A 271 7.78 5.51 -2.64
N THR A 272 8.27 6.65 -2.18
CA THR A 272 9.13 7.56 -2.96
C THR A 272 10.50 6.90 -3.13
N LYS A 273 10.99 6.80 -4.37
CA LYS A 273 12.42 6.62 -4.63
C LYS A 273 13.11 7.98 -4.60
#